data_AF-B5RT78-F1
#
_entry.id   AF-B5RT78-F1
#
_cell.length_a   1.000
_cell.length_b   1.000
_cell.length_c   1.000
_cell.angle_alpha   90.00
_cell.angle_beta   90.00
_cell.angle_gamma   90.00
#
_symmetry.space_group_name_H-M   'P 1'
#
loop_
_entity.id
_entity.type
_entity.pdbx_description
1 polymer ?
#
loop_
_entity_poly.entity_id
_entity_poly.type
_entity_poly.pdbx_seq_one_letter_code
_entity_poly.pdbx_strand_id
1 'polypeptide(L)'
;MSSLNLNIFPSLTPTKTSSNSSEDALARHSDVIVSTNITPYAEYKGFFIYVISATFLTIWVGWTLIPDSVLRSMSIYYYPDKYWALAIPSYTLMLMVYVYIALALYNTEVLTLPLDDIRNFVDEHSVLAGSSEIDEIARANKSIEYLWKSPSGVWDLPVTLVNEVLYGEEENEESGL
;
A
#
# COMPACT_ATOMS: atom_id res chain seq x y z
N MET A 1 -2.43 67.51 -25.43
CA MET A 1 -2.71 66.52 -24.37
C MET A 1 -2.72 65.15 -25.03
N SER A 2 -1.59 64.42 -24.92
CA SER A 2 -1.41 63.12 -25.56
C SER A 2 -1.79 62.03 -24.56
N SER A 3 -2.80 61.23 -24.88
CA SER A 3 -3.32 60.14 -24.05
C SER A 3 -2.40 58.91 -24.13
N LEU A 4 -1.84 58.50 -23.00
CA LEU A 4 -1.09 57.25 -22.83
C LEU A 4 -2.07 56.07 -22.76
N ASN A 5 -1.98 55.17 -23.74
CA ASN A 5 -2.82 53.98 -23.85
C ASN A 5 -2.07 52.79 -23.23
N LEU A 6 -2.47 52.35 -22.03
CA LEU A 6 -1.88 51.21 -21.33
C LEU A 6 -2.67 49.94 -21.67
N ASN A 7 -2.18 49.17 -22.65
CA ASN A 7 -2.68 47.82 -22.93
C ASN A 7 -2.25 46.87 -21.80
N ILE A 8 -3.11 46.67 -20.79
CA ILE A 8 -2.91 45.74 -19.65
C ILE A 8 -3.61 44.40 -19.93
N PHE A 9 -3.51 43.87 -21.14
CA PHE A 9 -3.96 42.51 -21.42
C PHE A 9 -2.90 41.78 -22.23
N PRO A 10 -2.24 40.75 -21.66
CA PRO A 10 -1.41 39.87 -22.47
C PRO A 10 -2.33 39.13 -23.44
N SER A 11 -2.03 39.29 -24.72
CA SER A 11 -2.58 38.47 -25.81
C SER A 11 -2.49 37.00 -25.42
N LEU A 12 -3.64 36.34 -25.25
CA LEU A 12 -3.74 34.88 -25.16
C LEU A 12 -3.44 34.31 -26.55
N THR A 13 -2.16 34.33 -26.94
CA THR A 13 -1.69 33.42 -27.96
C THR A 13 -1.74 32.02 -27.36
N PRO A 14 -2.36 31.02 -28.02
CA PRO A 14 -2.21 29.65 -27.59
C PRO A 14 -0.75 29.27 -27.86
N THR A 15 0.10 29.45 -26.85
CA THR A 15 1.41 28.81 -26.83
C THR A 15 1.13 27.32 -26.96
N LYS A 16 1.55 26.76 -28.10
CA LYS A 16 1.58 25.32 -28.32
C LYS A 16 2.60 24.75 -27.33
N THR A 17 2.14 24.46 -26.13
CA THR A 17 2.99 24.05 -25.01
C THR A 17 3.48 22.63 -25.27
N SER A 18 4.65 22.52 -25.90
CA SER A 18 5.39 21.27 -26.05
C SER A 18 6.08 20.82 -24.75
N SER A 19 6.00 21.60 -23.67
CA SER A 19 6.49 21.25 -22.32
C SER A 19 5.42 20.64 -21.40
N ASN A 20 4.14 20.70 -21.78
CA ASN A 20 3.05 20.19 -20.95
C ASN A 20 2.98 18.67 -20.95
N SER A 21 3.58 17.97 -21.91
CA SER A 21 3.53 16.51 -21.95
C SER A 21 4.35 15.87 -20.83
N SER A 22 5.50 16.44 -20.47
CA SER A 22 6.34 15.94 -19.38
C SER A 22 5.76 16.27 -18.01
N GLU A 23 5.26 17.50 -17.83
CA GLU A 23 4.61 17.89 -16.57
C GLU A 23 3.29 17.15 -16.36
N ASP A 24 2.49 16.93 -17.41
CA ASP A 24 1.26 16.11 -17.35
C ASP A 24 1.58 14.63 -17.08
N ALA A 25 2.68 14.10 -17.62
CA ALA A 25 3.13 12.75 -17.30
C ALA A 25 3.58 12.64 -15.83
N LEU A 26 4.36 13.59 -15.33
CA LEU A 26 4.81 13.63 -13.93
C LEU A 26 3.63 13.78 -12.97
N ALA A 27 2.65 14.63 -13.30
CA ALA A 27 1.42 14.78 -12.54
C ALA A 27 0.63 13.46 -12.48
N ARG A 28 0.50 12.74 -13.61
CA ARG A 28 -0.13 11.41 -13.66
C ARG A 28 0.64 10.36 -12.88
N HIS A 29 1.97 10.41 -12.86
CA HIS A 29 2.80 9.51 -12.05
C HIS A 29 2.68 9.77 -10.55
N SER A 30 2.41 11.00 -10.14
CA SER A 30 2.19 11.36 -8.73
C SER A 30 0.77 11.09 -8.23
N ASP A 31 -0.20 10.93 -9.13
CA ASP A 31 -1.58 10.66 -8.75
C ASP A 31 -1.79 9.17 -8.47
N VAL A 32 -1.96 8.84 -7.19
CA VAL A 32 -2.19 7.46 -6.70
C VAL A 32 -3.50 6.87 -7.24
N ILE A 33 -4.45 7.70 -7.70
CA ILE A 33 -5.77 7.27 -8.20
C ILE A 33 -5.75 7.04 -9.72
N VAL A 34 -4.80 7.63 -10.45
CA VAL A 34 -4.67 7.44 -11.89
C VAL A 34 -3.85 6.18 -12.13
N SER A 35 -4.48 5.13 -12.65
CA SER A 35 -3.76 3.96 -13.13
C SER A 35 -2.90 4.37 -14.33
N THR A 36 -1.63 4.68 -14.08
CA THR A 36 -0.65 5.04 -15.11
C THR A 36 -0.34 3.89 -16.07
N ASN A 37 -0.69 2.67 -15.68
CA ASN A 37 -0.57 1.47 -16.50
C ASN A 37 -1.93 1.07 -17.09
N ILE A 38 -2.38 1.84 -18.08
CA ILE A 38 -3.45 1.39 -18.98
C ILE A 38 -2.93 0.25 -19.84
N THR A 39 -3.18 -0.99 -19.40
CA THR A 39 -2.90 -2.16 -20.25
C THR A 39 -3.67 -2.02 -21.56
N PRO A 40 -3.02 -2.21 -22.72
CA PRO A 40 -3.72 -2.14 -23.99
C PRO A 40 -4.84 -3.18 -23.99
N TYR A 41 -6.02 -2.77 -24.46
CA TYR A 41 -7.23 -3.59 -24.52
C TYR A 41 -7.86 -3.95 -23.15
N ALA A 42 -7.55 -3.22 -22.07
CA ALA A 42 -8.19 -3.40 -20.76
C ALA A 42 -9.72 -3.37 -20.84
N GLU A 43 -10.27 -2.44 -21.62
CA GLU A 43 -11.72 -2.28 -21.84
C GLU A 43 -12.36 -3.54 -22.42
N TYR A 44 -11.76 -4.12 -23.46
CA TYR A 44 -12.27 -5.33 -24.11
C TYR A 44 -12.17 -6.55 -23.20
N LYS A 45 -11.09 -6.67 -22.41
CA LYS A 45 -10.92 -7.77 -21.45
C LYS A 45 -11.97 -7.70 -20.34
N GLY A 46 -12.22 -6.49 -19.81
CA GLY A 46 -13.25 -6.24 -18.80
C GLY A 46 -14.66 -6.52 -19.33
N PHE A 47 -14.96 -6.07 -20.54
CA PHE A 47 -16.25 -6.36 -21.17
C PHE A 47 -16.46 -7.87 -21.42
N PHE A 48 -15.44 -8.55 -21.94
CA PHE A 48 -15.49 -9.97 -22.21
C PHE A 48 -15.70 -10.80 -20.93
N ILE A 49 -14.93 -10.52 -19.87
CA ILE A 49 -15.10 -11.22 -18.59
C ILE A 49 -16.47 -10.93 -17.98
N TYR A 50 -16.99 -9.70 -18.13
CA TYR A 50 -18.34 -9.35 -17.68
C TYR A 50 -19.41 -10.17 -18.41
N VAL A 51 -19.40 -10.19 -19.74
CA VAL A 51 -20.39 -10.95 -20.54
C VAL A 51 -20.34 -12.45 -20.21
N ILE A 52 -19.15 -13.02 -20.10
CA ILE A 52 -18.97 -14.43 -19.73
C ILE A 52 -19.50 -14.68 -18.33
N SER A 53 -19.06 -13.90 -17.34
CA SER A 53 -19.46 -14.07 -15.95
C SER A 53 -20.99 -13.94 -15.78
N ALA A 54 -21.62 -12.95 -16.42
CA ALA A 54 -23.06 -12.75 -16.38
C ALA A 54 -23.82 -13.92 -17.04
N THR A 55 -23.32 -14.45 -18.16
CA THR A 55 -23.93 -15.59 -18.85
C THR A 55 -23.85 -16.86 -17.98
N PHE A 56 -22.67 -17.17 -17.44
CA PHE A 56 -22.49 -18.31 -16.53
C PHE A 56 -23.34 -18.17 -15.26
N LEU A 57 -23.39 -16.98 -14.65
CA LEU A 57 -24.22 -16.71 -13.48
C LEU A 57 -25.71 -16.90 -13.78
N THR A 58 -26.19 -16.44 -14.93
CA THR A 58 -27.58 -16.60 -15.34
C THR A 58 -27.94 -18.08 -15.53
N ILE A 59 -27.06 -18.85 -16.18
CA ILE A 59 -27.23 -20.30 -16.36
C ILE A 59 -27.20 -21.02 -15.00
N TRP A 60 -26.27 -20.64 -14.12
CA TRP A 60 -26.15 -21.20 -12.78
C TRP A 60 -27.41 -20.96 -11.96
N VAL A 61 -27.84 -19.70 -11.83
CA VAL A 61 -29.07 -19.33 -11.10
C VAL A 61 -30.27 -20.03 -11.70
N GLY A 62 -30.41 -20.03 -13.03
CA GLY A 62 -31.48 -20.74 -13.73
C GLY A 62 -31.52 -22.23 -13.37
N TRP A 63 -30.38 -22.93 -13.44
CA TRP A 63 -30.29 -24.34 -13.07
C TRP A 63 -30.66 -24.61 -11.61
N THR A 64 -30.27 -23.72 -10.68
CA THR A 64 -30.58 -23.87 -9.25
C THR A 64 -32.05 -23.63 -8.90
N LEU A 65 -32.70 -22.66 -9.56
CA LEU A 65 -34.07 -22.26 -9.24
C LEU A 65 -35.13 -23.15 -9.90
N ILE A 66 -34.83 -23.76 -11.05
CA ILE A 66 -35.81 -24.57 -11.77
C ILE A 66 -36.00 -25.93 -11.05
N PRO A 67 -37.22 -26.34 -10.69
CA PRO A 67 -37.47 -27.61 -10.01
C PRO A 67 -37.25 -28.82 -10.93
N ASP A 68 -36.92 -29.97 -10.35
CA ASP A 68 -36.54 -31.18 -11.11
C ASP A 68 -37.66 -31.70 -12.03
N SER A 69 -38.92 -31.46 -11.67
CA SER A 69 -40.08 -31.81 -12.49
C SER A 69 -40.02 -31.14 -13.86
N VAL A 70 -39.60 -29.87 -13.91
CA VAL A 70 -39.50 -29.10 -15.15
C VAL A 70 -38.30 -29.58 -15.98
N LEU A 71 -37.14 -29.83 -15.37
CA LEU A 71 -35.97 -30.38 -16.09
C LEU A 71 -36.28 -31.72 -16.74
N ARG A 72 -36.95 -32.62 -16.01
CA ARG A 72 -37.37 -33.93 -16.54
C ARG A 72 -38.36 -33.79 -17.69
N SER A 73 -39.27 -32.82 -17.64
CA SER A 73 -40.21 -32.53 -18.74
C SER A 73 -39.51 -32.04 -20.03
N MET A 74 -38.35 -31.40 -19.87
CA MET A 74 -37.50 -30.94 -20.98
C MET A 74 -36.54 -32.03 -21.48
N SER A 75 -36.72 -33.29 -21.05
CA SER A 75 -35.86 -34.44 -21.37
C SER A 75 -34.41 -34.31 -20.88
N ILE A 76 -34.15 -33.51 -19.84
CA ILE A 76 -32.82 -33.35 -19.24
C ILE A 76 -32.75 -34.24 -17.99
N TYR A 77 -32.09 -35.39 -18.14
CA TYR A 77 -31.97 -36.40 -17.07
C TYR A 77 -30.58 -36.47 -16.43
N TYR A 78 -29.56 -35.92 -17.09
CA TYR A 78 -28.18 -35.97 -16.62
C TYR A 78 -27.69 -34.57 -16.23
N TYR A 79 -27.71 -34.28 -14.93
CA TYR A 79 -27.13 -33.09 -14.32
C TYR A 79 -26.54 -33.46 -12.95
N PRO A 80 -25.53 -32.74 -12.46
CA PRO A 80 -24.96 -33.00 -11.13
C PRO A 80 -25.99 -32.76 -10.03
N ASP A 81 -25.76 -33.27 -8.81
CA ASP A 81 -26.64 -32.99 -7.68
C ASP A 81 -26.74 -31.46 -7.42
N LYS A 82 -27.95 -30.96 -7.15
CA LYS A 82 -28.17 -29.55 -6.78
C LYS A 82 -27.46 -29.14 -5.50
N TYR A 83 -27.00 -30.08 -4.68
CA TYR A 83 -26.12 -29.81 -3.55
C TYR A 83 -24.90 -28.95 -3.92
N TRP A 84 -24.37 -29.11 -5.13
CA TRP A 84 -23.23 -28.30 -5.61
C TRP A 84 -23.53 -26.80 -5.68
N ALA A 85 -24.81 -26.43 -5.83
CA ALA A 85 -25.27 -25.05 -5.76
C ALA A 85 -24.96 -24.38 -4.43
N LEU A 86 -25.02 -25.15 -3.34
CA LEU A 86 -24.74 -24.70 -1.98
C LEU A 86 -23.25 -24.88 -1.64
N ALA A 87 -22.70 -26.03 -2.03
CA ALA A 87 -21.32 -26.39 -1.68
C ALA A 87 -20.31 -25.39 -2.24
N ILE A 88 -20.40 -25.02 -3.52
CA ILE A 88 -19.43 -24.13 -4.15
C ILE A 88 -19.35 -22.77 -3.41
N PRO A 89 -20.47 -22.02 -3.23
CA PRO A 89 -20.42 -20.78 -2.47
C PRO A 89 -19.92 -20.95 -1.03
N SER A 90 -20.33 -21.99 -0.32
CA SER A 90 -19.90 -22.20 1.07
C SER A 90 -18.40 -22.49 1.18
N TYR A 91 -17.86 -23.32 0.29
CA TYR A 91 -16.42 -23.62 0.27
C TYR A 91 -15.62 -22.40 -0.18
N THR A 92 -16.10 -21.61 -1.14
CA THR A 92 -15.44 -20.35 -1.53
C THR A 92 -15.36 -19.37 -0.37
N LEU A 93 -16.44 -19.19 0.41
CA LEU A 93 -16.42 -18.32 1.59
C LEU A 93 -15.46 -18.83 2.67
N MET A 94 -15.47 -20.14 2.96
CA MET A 94 -14.54 -20.72 3.93
C MET A 94 -13.07 -20.61 3.48
N LEU A 95 -12.80 -20.83 2.19
CA LEU A 95 -11.46 -20.66 1.61
C LEU A 95 -11.01 -19.22 1.72
N MET A 96 -11.91 -18.26 1.49
CA MET A 96 -11.59 -16.84 1.57
C MET A 96 -11.23 -16.42 3.00
N VAL A 97 -11.99 -16.87 4.00
CA VAL A 97 -11.65 -16.67 5.43
C VAL A 97 -10.30 -17.31 5.77
N TYR A 98 -10.06 -18.54 5.30
CA TYR A 98 -8.79 -19.23 5.52
C TYR A 98 -7.61 -18.45 4.92
N VAL A 99 -7.75 -17.92 3.70
CA VAL A 99 -6.71 -17.11 3.04
C VAL A 99 -6.42 -15.85 3.84
N TYR A 100 -7.43 -15.16 4.38
CA TYR A 100 -7.20 -13.98 5.21
C TYR A 100 -6.45 -14.29 6.50
N ILE A 101 -6.83 -15.35 7.20
CA ILE A 101 -6.13 -15.76 8.41
C ILE A 101 -4.69 -16.17 8.08
N ALA A 102 -4.50 -16.96 7.02
CA ALA A 102 -3.17 -17.38 6.58
C ALA A 102 -2.28 -16.19 6.18
N LEU A 103 -2.84 -15.20 5.47
CA LEU A 103 -2.12 -13.99 5.10
C LEU A 103 -1.78 -13.14 6.33
N ALA A 104 -2.71 -13.00 7.28
CA ALA A 104 -2.45 -12.30 8.53
C ALA A 104 -1.31 -12.97 9.31
N LEU A 105 -1.36 -14.30 9.47
CA LEU A 105 -0.31 -15.07 10.14
C LEU A 105 1.03 -14.96 9.42
N TYR A 106 1.03 -15.05 8.08
CA TYR A 106 2.25 -14.91 7.29
C TYR A 106 2.88 -13.52 7.46
N ASN A 107 2.07 -12.47 7.42
CA ASN A 107 2.54 -11.11 7.66
C ASN A 107 3.11 -10.96 9.07
N THR A 108 2.46 -11.53 10.10
CA THR A 108 2.89 -11.39 11.50
C THR A 108 4.10 -12.25 11.88
N GLU A 109 4.25 -13.45 11.32
CA GLU A 109 5.32 -14.38 11.72
C GLU A 109 6.54 -14.33 10.79
N VAL A 110 6.34 -14.05 9.49
CA VAL A 110 7.42 -14.16 8.50
C VAL A 110 7.94 -12.80 8.08
N LEU A 111 7.04 -11.83 7.84
CA LEU A 111 7.45 -10.52 7.33
C LEU A 111 7.77 -9.52 8.43
N THR A 112 7.09 -9.59 9.58
CA THR A 112 7.38 -8.73 10.73
C THR A 112 8.29 -9.41 11.73
N LEU A 113 9.07 -8.59 12.44
CA LEU A 113 9.86 -9.08 13.57
C LEU A 113 8.94 -9.55 14.70
N PRO A 114 9.43 -10.44 15.60
CA PRO A 114 8.68 -10.84 16.78
C PRO A 114 8.23 -9.61 17.58
N LEU A 115 7.01 -9.64 18.12
CA LEU A 115 6.42 -8.48 18.81
C LEU A 115 7.22 -8.00 20.03
N ASP A 116 8.03 -8.89 20.62
CA ASP A 116 8.86 -8.61 21.80
C ASP A 116 10.26 -8.05 21.44
N ASP A 117 10.51 -7.80 20.16
CA ASP A 117 11.80 -7.30 19.69
C ASP A 117 11.85 -5.76 19.75
N ILE A 118 12.91 -5.21 20.36
CA ILE A 118 13.17 -3.78 20.42
C ILE A 118 13.30 -3.15 19.03
N ARG A 119 13.74 -3.92 18.04
CA ARG A 119 13.89 -3.47 16.65
C ARG A 119 12.58 -3.00 16.01
N ASN A 120 11.41 -3.37 16.57
CA ASN A 120 10.12 -2.82 16.11
C ASN A 120 9.96 -1.31 16.40
N PHE A 121 10.74 -0.75 17.34
CA PHE A 121 10.66 0.65 17.75
C PHE A 121 11.87 1.48 17.31
N VAL A 122 12.81 0.87 16.58
CA VAL A 122 14.13 1.44 16.30
C VAL A 122 14.32 1.48 14.78
N ASP A 123 14.64 2.66 14.26
CA ASP A 123 15.01 2.85 12.85
C ASP A 123 16.54 2.95 12.69
N GLU A 124 16.99 3.19 11.46
CA GLU A 124 18.42 3.33 11.11
C GLU A 124 19.11 4.51 11.84
N HIS A 125 18.35 5.54 12.24
CA HIS A 125 18.87 6.75 12.87
C HIS A 125 18.63 6.79 14.39
N SER A 126 18.04 5.76 14.97
CA SER A 126 17.72 5.70 16.38
C SER A 126 18.97 5.45 17.23
N VAL A 127 19.31 6.41 18.08
CA VAL A 127 20.44 6.32 19.01
C VAL A 127 19.98 5.69 20.32
N LEU A 128 20.32 4.42 20.51
CA LEU A 128 20.02 3.66 21.73
C LEU A 128 21.16 3.72 22.74
N ALA A 129 20.81 3.60 24.02
CA ALA A 129 21.79 3.36 25.08
C ALA A 129 22.55 2.05 24.81
N GLY A 130 23.87 2.15 24.60
CA GLY A 130 24.71 1.02 24.18
C GLY A 130 25.03 0.95 22.69
N SER A 131 24.74 2.00 21.91
CA SER A 131 25.12 2.10 20.50
C SER A 131 26.64 1.96 20.23
N SER A 132 27.47 2.20 21.25
CA SER A 132 28.92 2.00 21.22
C SER A 132 29.37 0.53 21.34
N GLU A 133 28.47 -0.40 21.66
CA GLU A 133 28.77 -1.83 21.77
C GLU A 133 28.82 -2.45 20.35
N ILE A 134 29.86 -3.25 20.08
CA ILE A 134 30.08 -3.90 18.77
C ILE A 134 29.19 -5.14 18.60
N ASP A 135 28.84 -5.81 19.71
CA ASP A 135 28.00 -7.01 19.70
C ASP A 135 26.51 -6.65 19.74
N GLU A 136 25.74 -7.14 18.76
CA GLU A 136 24.31 -6.86 18.63
C GLU A 136 23.51 -7.34 19.84
N ILE A 137 23.89 -8.48 20.42
CA ILE A 137 23.20 -9.08 21.57
C ILE A 137 23.46 -8.26 22.83
N ALA A 138 24.70 -7.85 23.08
CA ALA A 138 25.05 -6.95 24.17
C ALA A 138 24.35 -5.59 24.05
N ARG A 139 24.30 -5.02 22.84
CA ARG A 139 23.58 -3.77 22.53
C ARG A 139 22.08 -3.87 22.82
N ALA A 140 21.44 -4.97 22.41
CA ALA A 140 20.02 -5.22 22.67
C ALA A 140 19.73 -5.33 24.18
N ASN A 141 20.52 -6.09 24.93
CA ASN A 141 20.31 -6.26 26.38
C ASN A 141 20.45 -4.94 27.16
N LYS A 142 21.46 -4.14 26.82
CA LYS A 142 21.69 -2.83 27.44
C LYS A 142 20.55 -1.86 27.10
N SER A 143 20.13 -1.80 25.83
CA SER A 143 19.02 -0.94 25.43
C SER A 143 17.69 -1.34 26.09
N ILE A 144 17.41 -2.64 26.28
CA ILE A 144 16.24 -3.15 27.02
C ILE A 144 16.24 -2.68 28.49
N GLU A 145 17.41 -2.68 29.15
CA GLU A 145 17.55 -2.19 30.54
C GLU A 145 17.11 -0.72 30.69
N TYR A 146 17.45 0.11 29.70
CA TYR A 146 17.12 1.54 29.71
C TYR A 146 15.77 1.87 29.06
N LEU A 147 15.11 0.90 28.41
CA LEU A 147 13.85 1.14 27.67
C LEU A 147 12.69 1.57 28.56
N TRP A 148 12.60 1.00 29.77
CA TRP A 148 11.58 1.32 30.77
C TRP A 148 12.02 2.40 31.76
N LYS A 149 13.30 2.78 31.72
CA LYS A 149 13.85 3.81 32.58
C LYS A 149 13.70 5.14 31.85
N SER A 150 12.86 6.02 32.38
CA SER A 150 12.76 7.38 31.82
C SER A 150 14.18 7.96 31.72
N PRO A 151 14.61 8.44 30.52
CA PRO A 151 15.92 9.05 30.39
C PRO A 151 15.98 10.15 31.45
N SER A 152 17.00 10.10 32.28
CA SER A 152 17.05 10.90 33.50
C SER A 152 16.99 12.38 33.17
N GLY A 153 15.80 12.97 33.30
CA GLY A 153 15.55 14.38 33.58
C GLY A 153 15.84 15.40 32.48
N VAL A 154 16.39 15.02 31.34
CA VAL A 154 16.64 15.98 30.24
C VAL A 154 15.44 15.99 29.29
N TRP A 155 14.35 16.58 29.76
CA TRP A 155 13.25 16.98 28.90
C TRP A 155 13.42 18.49 28.66
N ASP A 156 13.48 18.89 27.38
CA ASP A 156 13.59 20.26 26.88
C ASP A 156 14.99 20.88 26.83
N LEU A 157 15.97 20.17 26.27
CA LEU A 157 17.18 20.81 25.75
C LEU A 157 16.84 21.49 24.40
N PRO A 158 17.14 22.79 24.20
CA PRO A 158 16.94 23.44 22.91
C PRO A 158 17.65 22.66 21.80
N VAL A 159 16.98 22.51 20.66
CA VAL A 159 17.46 21.70 19.52
C VAL A 159 18.88 22.09 19.08
N THR A 160 19.26 23.35 19.27
CA THR A 160 20.61 23.85 19.01
C THR A 160 21.67 23.11 19.83
N LEU A 161 21.42 22.90 21.12
CA LEU A 161 22.38 22.27 22.04
C LEU A 161 22.40 20.74 21.82
N VAL A 162 21.25 20.16 21.47
CA VAL A 162 21.18 18.75 21.05
C VAL A 162 22.01 18.52 19.79
N ASN A 163 21.88 19.39 18.79
CA ASN A 163 22.62 19.27 17.54
C ASN A 163 24.13 19.49 17.74
N GLU A 164 24.52 20.44 18.58
CA GLU A 164 25.92 20.70 18.95
C GLU A 164 26.56 19.50 19.68
N VAL A 165 25.83 18.87 20.61
CA VAL A 165 26.36 17.70 21.34
C VAL A 165 26.42 16.44 20.46
N LEU A 166 25.43 16.23 19.58
CA LEU A 166 25.38 15.04 18.73
C LEU A 166 26.28 15.11 17.49
N TYR A 167 26.46 16.31 16.91
CA TYR A 167 27.13 16.50 15.63
C TYR A 167 28.30 17.50 15.68
N GLY A 168 28.52 18.19 16.80
CA GLY A 168 29.57 19.22 16.90
C GLY A 168 31.00 18.67 16.96
N GLU A 169 31.20 17.36 17.12
CA GLU A 169 32.53 16.77 16.99
C GLU A 169 32.96 16.59 15.53
N GLU A 170 32.02 16.41 14.58
CA GLU A 170 32.34 16.21 13.16
C GLU A 170 32.94 17.48 12.49
N GLU A 171 32.54 18.69 12.90
CA GLU A 171 33.09 19.96 12.37
C GLU A 171 34.50 20.30 12.91
N ASN A 172 34.89 19.75 14.05
CA ASN A 172 36.17 20.07 14.69
C ASN A 172 37.34 19.23 14.17
N GLU A 173 37.09 18.11 13.48
CA GLU A 173 38.15 17.32 12.82
C GLU A 173 38.53 17.88 11.43
N GLU A 174 37.59 18.47 10.68
CA GLU A 174 37.89 19.07 9.36
C GLU A 174 38.57 20.44 9.43
N SER A 175 38.50 21.14 10.58
CA SER A 175 39.11 22.45 10.80
C SER A 175 40.51 22.39 11.43
N GLY A 176 41.06 21.19 11.63
CA GLY A 176 42.40 20.91 12.17
C GLY A 176 43.51 20.68 11.13
N LEU A 177 43.28 20.98 9.84
CA LEU A 177 44.28 21.06 8.77
C LEU A 177 44.28 22.46 8.14
#